data_AF-A0A518KA35-F1
#
_entry.id   AF-A0A518KA35-F1
#
_cell.length_a   1.000
_cell.length_b   1.000
_cell.length_c   1.000
_cell.angle_alpha   90.00
_cell.angle_beta   90.00
_cell.angle_gamma   90.00
#
_symmetry.space_group_name_H-M   'P 1'
#
loop_
_entity.id
_entity.type
_entity.pdbx_description
1 polymer ?
#
loop_
_entity_poly.entity_id
_entity_poly.type
_entity_poly.pdbx_seq_one_letter_code
_entity_poly.pdbx_strand_id
1 'polypeptide(L)'
;MKNRTFSLVVLAMMLLTPTASVVAQAPIRIFAENFDTLALDPNLDEGYADPTAFTHTAPAGWTIDNSDLNANIPAVDPVTGAPLGVREWRGWSFVDPTFWIGADNQGRDRFTRATGVIAVADPDEFDDLSDPLNSEDAAGGVFYKTKLSTPSISIASIPANQNIYVTFDSSWLGETGDEVGENQTSTVSVGGVERLRWEASPFLLNSDLTRSETANPNYRAGAVTGDAANPVTGENYNERIVLTIPRSEIAGNSFAIDFQMDNALNDWWWAIDNIQVFAGTQAPSTEFGLKAVVNRDTGELTLVNNSDQTTAIRGYTVTSQEGSLVADDYTPLADSQSGWVQLSTASSKTDVSEGLASGTFNVAPGAEISLGAVWLQNPDEIGDLSFQYLDLGGVLVNSPVEFVGNDGSAFPFGDLDFDGDVDVADWTEFKADIPSTLAGLSTPELYRQSDLTGDGVHDLRDIVRFRQAYDAFNGAGAFAQIGTVPEPSALASAGAVAVVATFIRRRKESVCG
;
A
#
# COMPACT_ATOMS: atom_id res chain seq x y z
N MET A 1 71.43 -43.80 41.17
CA MET A 1 70.42 -43.09 42.00
C MET A 1 69.38 -42.46 41.09
N LYS A 2 68.18 -43.08 41.12
CA LYS A 2 66.83 -42.55 40.87
C LYS A 2 66.54 -41.95 39.48
N ASN A 3 65.79 -42.64 38.58
CA ASN A 3 64.32 -42.93 38.58
C ASN A 3 63.52 -41.64 38.27
N ARG A 4 62.55 -41.50 37.33
CA ARG A 4 61.54 -42.40 36.72
C ARG A 4 61.09 -41.81 35.35
N THR A 5 60.90 -42.51 34.23
CA THR A 5 59.86 -43.48 33.76
C THR A 5 58.48 -42.91 33.29
N PHE A 6 58.04 -43.37 32.09
CA PHE A 6 56.69 -43.48 31.49
C PHE A 6 56.01 -42.21 30.89
N SER A 7 55.33 -42.20 29.73
CA SER A 7 55.04 -43.25 28.72
C SER A 7 54.49 -42.65 27.40
N LEU A 8 54.45 -43.53 26.38
CA LEU A 8 53.87 -43.45 25.03
C LEU A 8 52.48 -42.76 24.94
N VAL A 9 52.11 -42.28 23.74
CA VAL A 9 51.00 -42.84 22.91
C VAL A 9 50.89 -42.12 21.55
N VAL A 10 51.14 -42.91 20.50
CA VAL A 10 50.47 -42.98 19.18
C VAL A 10 50.03 -41.68 18.48
N LEU A 11 50.74 -41.39 17.38
CA LEU A 11 50.28 -40.61 16.25
C LEU A 11 49.03 -41.25 15.63
N ALA A 12 47.85 -40.81 16.05
CA ALA A 12 46.58 -41.15 15.42
C ALA A 12 46.20 -40.06 14.43
N MET A 13 45.84 -40.49 13.22
CA MET A 13 45.23 -39.69 12.15
C MET A 13 44.18 -38.72 12.70
N MET A 14 44.44 -37.41 12.56
CA MET A 14 43.36 -36.46 12.39
C MET A 14 43.22 -36.22 10.88
N LEU A 15 42.35 -37.02 10.27
CA LEU A 15 41.55 -36.54 9.14
C LEU A 15 40.85 -35.28 9.63
N LEU A 16 41.31 -34.10 9.22
CA LEU A 16 40.43 -32.95 9.16
C LEU A 16 39.37 -33.32 8.12
N THR A 17 38.23 -33.83 8.58
CA THR A 17 36.99 -33.65 7.83
C THR A 17 36.84 -32.14 7.66
N PRO A 18 36.76 -31.59 6.43
CA PRO A 18 36.20 -30.26 6.31
C PRO A 18 34.80 -30.38 6.94
N THR A 19 34.59 -29.73 8.08
CA THR A 19 33.24 -29.33 8.44
C THR A 19 32.82 -28.46 7.27
N ALA A 20 32.02 -29.01 6.36
CA ALA A 20 31.23 -28.18 5.47
C ALA A 20 30.47 -27.28 6.44
N SER A 21 30.89 -26.02 6.54
CA SER A 21 30.01 -25.00 7.07
C SER A 21 28.76 -25.15 6.23
N VAL A 22 27.68 -25.60 6.84
CA VAL A 22 26.36 -25.49 6.22
C VAL A 22 26.17 -23.99 6.12
N VAL A 23 26.53 -23.43 4.97
CA VAL A 23 26.15 -22.06 4.64
C VAL A 23 24.64 -22.09 4.74
N ALA A 24 24.10 -21.32 5.67
CA ALA A 24 22.68 -21.15 5.80
C ALA A 24 22.14 -20.76 4.42
N GLN A 25 21.32 -21.64 3.83
CA GLN A 25 20.68 -21.30 2.57
C GLN A 25 19.58 -20.31 2.91
N ALA A 26 19.64 -19.12 2.31
CA ALA A 26 18.57 -18.13 2.41
C ALA A 26 17.23 -18.80 2.01
N PRO A 27 16.14 -18.54 2.75
CA PRO A 27 14.86 -19.15 2.44
C PRO A 27 14.40 -18.70 1.05
N ILE A 28 13.83 -19.64 0.29
CA ILE A 28 13.35 -19.42 -1.08
C ILE A 28 11.93 -18.90 -1.00
N ARG A 29 11.63 -17.76 -1.62
CA ARG A 29 10.24 -17.31 -1.72
C ARG A 29 9.49 -18.12 -2.76
N ILE A 30 8.29 -18.57 -2.42
CA ILE A 30 7.45 -19.44 -3.26
C ILE A 30 6.09 -18.81 -3.58
N PHE A 31 5.72 -17.72 -2.90
CA PHE A 31 4.51 -16.95 -3.16
C PHE A 31 4.69 -15.51 -2.65
N ALA A 32 4.08 -14.54 -3.32
CA ALA A 32 3.98 -13.15 -2.89
C ALA A 32 2.72 -12.50 -3.45
N GLU A 33 2.09 -11.63 -2.68
CA GLU A 33 0.97 -10.76 -3.05
C GLU A 33 1.01 -9.49 -2.20
N ASN A 34 0.85 -8.34 -2.85
CA ASN A 34 0.77 -7.01 -2.23
C ASN A 34 -0.38 -6.17 -2.81
N PHE A 35 -1.25 -6.77 -3.64
CA PHE A 35 -2.48 -6.17 -4.18
C PHE A 35 -2.32 -4.95 -5.11
N ASP A 36 -1.15 -4.32 -5.20
CA ASP A 36 -0.86 -3.13 -6.02
C ASP A 36 -1.25 -3.24 -7.51
N THR A 37 -1.41 -4.46 -8.02
CA THR A 37 -1.82 -4.69 -9.41
C THR A 37 -3.34 -4.61 -9.64
N LEU A 38 -4.13 -4.44 -8.59
CA LEU A 38 -5.58 -4.32 -8.68
C LEU A 38 -5.96 -2.92 -9.15
N ALA A 39 -6.89 -2.86 -10.11
CA ALA A 39 -7.53 -1.62 -10.49
C ALA A 39 -8.63 -1.27 -9.49
N LEU A 40 -8.66 -0.01 -9.04
CA LEU A 40 -9.66 0.50 -8.10
C LEU A 40 -10.78 1.24 -8.85
N ASP A 41 -11.98 1.19 -8.29
CA ASP A 41 -13.18 1.86 -8.77
C ASP A 41 -13.52 3.06 -7.88
N PRO A 42 -14.32 4.04 -8.36
CA PRO A 42 -14.79 5.14 -7.53
C PRO A 42 -15.67 4.70 -6.35
N ASN A 43 -15.65 5.45 -5.26
CA ASN A 43 -16.53 5.22 -4.11
C ASN A 43 -18.02 5.42 -4.45
N LEU A 44 -18.91 4.78 -3.69
CA LEU A 44 -20.35 4.70 -3.94
C LEU A 44 -21.20 5.35 -2.84
N ASP A 45 -20.94 5.03 -1.58
CA ASP A 45 -21.72 5.43 -0.42
C ASP A 45 -20.97 6.43 0.48
N GLU A 46 -19.64 6.47 0.46
CA GLU A 46 -18.85 7.45 1.23
C GLU A 46 -19.13 8.90 0.80
N GLY A 47 -19.10 9.83 1.77
CA GLY A 47 -19.62 11.20 1.62
C GLY A 47 -18.77 12.15 0.74
N TYR A 48 -17.58 11.74 0.33
CA TYR A 48 -16.67 12.49 -0.53
C TYR A 48 -16.34 11.67 -1.78
N ALA A 49 -15.98 12.32 -2.89
CA ALA A 49 -15.70 11.64 -4.15
C ALA A 49 -14.22 11.28 -4.26
N ASP A 50 -13.95 10.00 -4.47
CA ASP A 50 -12.64 9.43 -4.74
C ASP A 50 -12.77 8.52 -5.98
N PRO A 51 -12.07 8.82 -7.09
CA PRO A 51 -12.16 8.06 -8.34
C PRO A 51 -11.43 6.70 -8.30
N THR A 52 -10.56 6.46 -7.32
CA THR A 52 -9.66 5.30 -7.20
C THR A 52 -9.74 4.71 -5.80
N ALA A 53 -10.95 4.58 -5.26
CA ALA A 53 -11.19 4.26 -3.86
C ALA A 53 -10.99 2.78 -3.51
N PHE A 54 -11.73 1.89 -4.19
CA PHE A 54 -11.81 0.48 -3.77
C PHE A 54 -12.17 -0.48 -4.90
N THR A 55 -11.94 -1.77 -4.69
CA THR A 55 -12.57 -2.84 -5.47
C THR A 55 -12.87 -4.06 -4.59
N HIS A 56 -13.95 -4.77 -4.93
CA HIS A 56 -14.25 -6.10 -4.40
C HIS A 56 -13.66 -7.23 -5.27
N THR A 57 -12.96 -6.88 -6.35
CA THR A 57 -12.35 -7.84 -7.26
C THR A 57 -11.01 -8.31 -6.69
N ALA A 58 -10.99 -9.52 -6.11
CA ALA A 58 -9.76 -10.11 -5.60
C ALA A 58 -8.76 -10.47 -6.72
N PRO A 59 -7.44 -10.57 -6.39
CA PRO A 59 -6.44 -10.98 -7.37
C PRO A 59 -6.75 -12.37 -7.94
N ALA A 60 -6.20 -12.65 -9.12
CA ALA A 60 -6.51 -13.89 -9.82
C ALA A 60 -6.30 -15.15 -8.96
N GLY A 61 -7.36 -15.93 -8.76
CA GLY A 61 -7.34 -17.17 -8.00
C GLY A 61 -7.55 -17.02 -6.49
N TRP A 62 -7.61 -15.79 -5.96
CA TRP A 62 -8.07 -15.51 -4.61
C TRP A 62 -9.60 -15.58 -4.55
N THR A 63 -10.14 -15.77 -3.34
CA THR A 63 -11.59 -15.78 -3.12
C THR A 63 -11.96 -15.02 -1.85
N ILE A 64 -13.03 -14.24 -1.93
CA ILE A 64 -13.70 -13.63 -0.78
C ILE A 64 -14.98 -14.43 -0.50
N ASP A 65 -15.14 -14.85 0.74
CA ASP A 65 -16.32 -15.56 1.24
C ASP A 65 -17.07 -14.69 2.24
N ASN A 66 -18.13 -14.06 1.74
CA ASN A 66 -19.08 -13.25 2.50
C ASN A 66 -20.44 -13.96 2.63
N SER A 67 -20.50 -15.30 2.51
CA SER A 67 -21.78 -16.00 2.41
C SER A 67 -22.65 -15.83 3.66
N ASP A 68 -22.02 -15.85 4.84
CA ASP A 68 -22.72 -15.66 6.12
C ASP A 68 -23.18 -14.20 6.28
N LEU A 69 -22.30 -13.23 6.00
CA LEU A 69 -22.64 -11.80 5.99
C LEU A 69 -23.83 -11.51 5.06
N ASN A 70 -23.80 -12.03 3.84
CA ASN A 70 -24.85 -11.81 2.83
C ASN A 70 -26.16 -12.58 3.12
N ALA A 71 -26.08 -13.68 3.88
CA ALA A 71 -27.27 -14.42 4.29
C ALA A 71 -28.02 -13.69 5.42
N ASN A 72 -27.28 -13.01 6.31
CA ASN A 72 -27.86 -12.34 7.46
C ASN A 72 -28.21 -10.86 7.17
N ILE A 73 -27.40 -10.18 6.36
CA ILE A 73 -27.59 -8.78 5.95
C ILE A 73 -27.79 -8.78 4.44
N PRO A 74 -29.00 -8.58 3.89
CA PRO A 74 -29.16 -8.42 2.44
C PRO A 74 -28.51 -7.11 1.97
N ALA A 75 -28.16 -7.00 0.69
CA ALA A 75 -27.52 -5.78 0.15
C ALA A 75 -28.42 -4.53 0.21
N VAL A 76 -29.74 -4.73 0.29
CA VAL A 76 -30.73 -3.66 0.44
C VAL A 76 -31.82 -4.10 1.42
N ASP A 77 -32.41 -3.12 2.09
CA ASP A 77 -33.59 -3.31 2.92
C ASP A 77 -34.76 -3.80 2.03
N PRO A 78 -35.39 -4.94 2.37
CA PRO A 78 -36.45 -5.53 1.55
C PRO A 78 -37.76 -4.71 1.50
N VAL A 79 -37.93 -3.74 2.40
CA VAL A 79 -39.08 -2.85 2.52
C VAL A 79 -38.81 -1.51 1.85
N THR A 80 -37.69 -0.86 2.17
CA THR A 80 -37.38 0.50 1.70
C THR A 80 -36.57 0.52 0.40
N GLY A 81 -35.83 -0.57 0.11
CA GLY A 81 -34.88 -0.64 -1.00
C GLY A 81 -33.62 0.18 -0.77
N ALA A 82 -33.43 0.75 0.43
CA ALA A 82 -32.20 1.45 0.80
C ALA A 82 -31.03 0.46 0.94
N PRO A 83 -29.77 0.86 0.67
CA PRO A 83 -28.61 0.04 0.94
C PRO A 83 -28.51 -0.31 2.43
N LEU A 84 -27.98 -1.50 2.76
CA LEU A 84 -27.66 -1.91 4.14
C LEU A 84 -26.16 -2.15 4.28
N GLY A 85 -25.55 -1.32 5.11
CA GLY A 85 -24.11 -1.18 5.27
C GLY A 85 -23.44 -0.47 4.09
N VAL A 86 -22.32 0.19 4.37
CA VAL A 86 -21.53 0.89 3.36
C VAL A 86 -20.96 -0.14 2.39
N ARG A 87 -21.17 0.04 1.08
CA ARG A 87 -20.80 -0.99 0.08
C ARG A 87 -19.30 -1.21 -0.01
N GLU A 88 -18.53 -0.17 0.22
CA GLU A 88 -17.07 -0.15 0.21
C GLU A 88 -16.49 -1.08 1.27
N TRP A 89 -17.18 -1.25 2.40
CA TRP A 89 -16.69 -2.00 3.56
C TRP A 89 -17.39 -3.36 3.73
N ARG A 90 -18.08 -3.84 2.68
CA ARG A 90 -18.85 -5.08 2.75
C ARG A 90 -18.00 -6.35 2.58
N GLY A 91 -17.37 -6.77 3.67
CA GLY A 91 -16.42 -7.89 3.71
C GLY A 91 -14.99 -7.41 3.44
N TRP A 92 -14.11 -8.32 3.03
CA TRP A 92 -12.80 -7.91 2.54
C TRP A 92 -12.90 -7.07 1.27
N SER A 93 -12.29 -5.88 1.31
CA SER A 93 -12.17 -4.93 0.21
C SER A 93 -10.70 -4.63 -0.06
N PHE A 94 -10.37 -4.34 -1.32
CA PHE A 94 -9.04 -3.85 -1.69
C PHE A 94 -9.15 -2.35 -1.92
N VAL A 95 -8.39 -1.56 -1.17
CA VAL A 95 -8.62 -0.11 -1.05
C VAL A 95 -7.34 0.68 -1.19
N ASP A 96 -7.48 1.91 -1.63
CA ASP A 96 -6.49 2.95 -1.43
C ASP A 96 -6.43 3.29 0.09
N PRO A 97 -5.27 3.20 0.75
CA PRO A 97 -5.12 3.58 2.15
C PRO A 97 -5.57 5.01 2.46
N THR A 98 -5.43 5.95 1.52
CA THR A 98 -5.86 7.34 1.70
C THR A 98 -7.38 7.45 1.75
N PHE A 99 -8.10 6.68 0.92
CA PHE A 99 -9.55 6.54 0.98
C PHE A 99 -9.99 5.92 2.31
N TRP A 100 -9.31 4.85 2.73
CA TRP A 100 -9.61 4.20 4.02
C TRP A 100 -9.38 5.13 5.23
N ILE A 101 -8.29 5.90 5.23
CA ILE A 101 -8.01 6.92 6.26
C ILE A 101 -9.00 8.09 6.16
N GLY A 102 -9.49 8.39 4.96
CA GLY A 102 -10.42 9.49 4.69
C GLY A 102 -11.86 9.19 5.12
N ALA A 103 -12.25 7.92 5.24
CA ALA A 103 -13.54 7.50 5.78
C ALA A 103 -13.66 7.92 7.27
N ASP A 104 -12.75 7.43 8.11
CA ASP A 104 -12.36 8.05 9.39
C ASP A 104 -10.92 7.65 9.74
N ASN A 105 -10.09 8.55 10.26
CA ASN A 105 -8.69 8.20 10.54
C ASN A 105 -8.58 7.26 11.74
N GLN A 106 -9.00 7.67 12.94
CA GLN A 106 -8.98 6.85 14.18
C GLN A 106 -7.69 6.02 14.46
N GLY A 107 -6.57 6.32 13.80
CA GLY A 107 -5.31 5.58 13.87
C GLY A 107 -5.04 4.61 12.71
N ARG A 108 -5.89 4.55 11.67
CA ARG A 108 -5.68 3.85 10.39
C ARG A 108 -4.41 4.37 9.69
N ASP A 109 -4.09 5.66 9.83
CA ASP A 109 -2.86 6.30 9.32
C ASP A 109 -1.55 5.71 9.88
N ARG A 110 -1.63 4.93 10.97
CA ARG A 110 -0.47 4.31 11.58
C ARG A 110 0.02 3.07 10.83
N PHE A 111 -0.76 2.52 9.88
CA PHE A 111 -0.40 1.32 9.10
C PHE A 111 0.65 1.58 8.00
N THR A 112 1.79 2.13 8.41
CA THR A 112 2.85 2.64 7.51
C THR A 112 3.73 1.57 6.86
N ARG A 113 3.56 0.28 7.21
CA ARG A 113 4.24 -0.84 6.52
C ARG A 113 3.52 -1.26 5.25
N ALA A 114 2.27 -0.86 5.08
CA ALA A 114 1.51 -1.11 3.87
C ALA A 114 1.60 0.08 2.93
N THR A 115 1.57 -0.19 1.63
CA THR A 115 1.73 0.80 0.56
C THR A 115 0.88 0.38 -0.63
N GLY A 116 0.55 1.31 -1.53
CA GLY A 116 -0.23 0.97 -2.71
C GLY A 116 -1.63 0.50 -2.34
N VAL A 117 -2.06 -0.66 -2.84
CA VAL A 117 -3.41 -1.19 -2.55
C VAL A 117 -3.35 -2.13 -1.37
N ILE A 118 -4.26 -1.99 -0.40
CA ILE A 118 -4.29 -2.84 0.80
C ILE A 118 -5.59 -3.61 0.90
N ALA A 119 -5.58 -4.77 1.58
CA ALA A 119 -6.80 -5.50 1.89
C ALA A 119 -7.33 -5.10 3.27
N VAL A 120 -8.60 -4.71 3.36
CA VAL A 120 -9.26 -4.20 4.57
C VAL A 120 -10.58 -4.92 4.80
N ALA A 121 -10.83 -5.32 6.05
CA ALA A 121 -12.16 -5.67 6.55
C ALA A 121 -12.49 -4.71 7.71
N ASP A 122 -13.49 -3.85 7.52
CA ASP A 122 -13.81 -2.74 8.43
C ASP A 122 -15.29 -2.78 8.84
N PRO A 123 -15.66 -3.56 9.87
CA PRO A 123 -17.02 -3.61 10.38
C PRO A 123 -17.55 -2.25 10.87
N ASP A 124 -16.69 -1.41 11.44
CA ASP A 124 -17.00 -0.07 11.95
C ASP A 124 -17.54 0.82 10.82
N GLU A 125 -16.73 1.02 9.77
CA GLU A 125 -17.17 1.81 8.61
C GLU A 125 -18.30 1.11 7.83
N PHE A 126 -18.39 -0.22 7.87
CA PHE A 126 -19.53 -0.93 7.27
C PHE A 126 -20.85 -0.58 7.95
N ASP A 127 -20.85 -0.40 9.26
CA ASP A 127 -22.07 -0.19 10.06
C ASP A 127 -22.66 1.23 9.93
N ASP A 128 -21.84 2.20 9.53
CA ASP A 128 -22.20 3.61 9.40
C ASP A 128 -23.39 3.91 8.49
N LEU A 129 -23.70 3.00 7.55
CA LEU A 129 -24.89 3.09 6.72
C LEU A 129 -26.00 2.14 7.16
N SER A 130 -26.96 2.71 7.88
CA SER A 130 -28.20 2.07 8.33
C SER A 130 -28.08 1.11 9.51
N ASP A 131 -26.94 1.07 10.22
CA ASP A 131 -26.73 0.25 11.43
C ASP A 131 -27.17 -1.22 11.21
N PRO A 132 -26.63 -1.90 10.18
CA PRO A 132 -26.99 -3.27 9.87
C PRO A 132 -26.44 -4.30 10.87
N LEU A 133 -25.44 -3.96 11.70
CA LEU A 133 -24.83 -4.82 12.72
C LEU A 133 -25.50 -4.61 14.08
N ASN A 134 -26.83 -4.66 14.10
CA ASN A 134 -27.61 -4.30 15.29
C ASN A 134 -27.35 -5.20 16.53
N SER A 135 -26.97 -4.57 17.64
CA SER A 135 -26.79 -5.22 18.95
C SER A 135 -28.10 -5.35 19.76
N GLU A 136 -29.15 -4.59 19.43
CA GLU A 136 -30.31 -4.39 20.33
C GLU A 136 -31.42 -5.46 20.27
N ASP A 137 -31.52 -6.31 19.25
CA ASP A 137 -32.77 -7.08 18.99
C ASP A 137 -32.70 -8.62 19.09
N ALA A 138 -31.57 -9.25 19.42
CA ALA A 138 -31.59 -10.68 19.69
C ALA A 138 -30.43 -11.17 20.56
N ALA A 139 -30.75 -12.11 21.44
CA ALA A 139 -29.80 -13.10 21.90
C ALA A 139 -29.21 -13.84 20.69
N GLY A 140 -28.12 -13.31 20.13
CA GLY A 140 -27.41 -13.79 18.93
C GLY A 140 -27.39 -12.80 17.77
N GLY A 141 -26.88 -11.58 17.97
CA GLY A 141 -26.79 -10.50 16.97
C GLY A 141 -26.20 -10.91 15.61
N VAL A 142 -26.43 -10.08 14.59
CA VAL A 142 -25.92 -10.34 13.24
C VAL A 142 -24.47 -9.89 13.17
N PHE A 143 -23.56 -10.86 13.18
CA PHE A 143 -22.13 -10.57 13.13
C PHE A 143 -21.60 -10.36 11.71
N TYR A 144 -20.69 -9.41 11.61
CA TYR A 144 -19.82 -9.22 10.48
C TYR A 144 -18.84 -10.39 10.35
N LYS A 145 -18.91 -11.09 9.22
CA LYS A 145 -18.11 -12.28 8.95
C LYS A 145 -17.65 -12.33 7.50
N THR A 146 -16.34 -12.36 7.32
CA THR A 146 -15.70 -12.40 6.01
C THR A 146 -14.42 -13.20 6.04
N LYS A 147 -14.09 -13.85 4.92
CA LYS A 147 -12.85 -14.60 4.77
C LYS A 147 -12.22 -14.37 3.40
N LEU A 148 -10.95 -14.00 3.40
CA LEU A 148 -10.11 -13.90 2.21
C LEU A 148 -9.18 -15.11 2.15
N SER A 149 -9.17 -15.82 1.03
CA SER A 149 -8.35 -17.02 0.83
C SER A 149 -7.41 -16.86 -0.35
N THR A 150 -6.14 -17.25 -0.17
CA THR A 150 -5.16 -17.31 -1.25
C THR A 150 -5.51 -18.40 -2.27
N PRO A 151 -4.94 -18.36 -3.49
CA PRO A 151 -4.85 -19.55 -4.34
C PRO A 151 -4.11 -20.69 -3.64
N SER A 152 -4.17 -21.89 -4.22
CA SER A 152 -3.36 -23.02 -3.72
C SER A 152 -1.88 -22.82 -4.04
N ILE A 153 -1.05 -22.71 -3.01
CA ILE A 153 0.40 -22.52 -3.07
C ILE A 153 1.08 -23.89 -3.07
N SER A 154 1.81 -24.19 -4.15
CA SER A 154 2.52 -25.47 -4.29
C SER A 154 3.78 -25.52 -3.42
N ILE A 155 3.93 -26.62 -2.69
CA ILE A 155 5.11 -27.00 -1.89
C ILE A 155 5.63 -28.38 -2.28
N ALA A 156 5.31 -28.83 -3.50
CA ALA A 156 5.67 -30.15 -4.01
C ALA A 156 7.20 -30.36 -4.10
N SER A 157 7.95 -29.29 -4.37
CA SER A 157 9.42 -29.32 -4.45
C SER A 157 10.10 -29.09 -3.10
N ILE A 158 9.34 -28.79 -2.03
CA ILE A 158 9.90 -28.42 -0.73
C ILE A 158 10.12 -29.66 0.14
N PRO A 159 11.37 -29.97 0.54
CA PRO A 159 11.68 -31.10 1.40
C PRO A 159 10.98 -31.05 2.77
N ALA A 160 10.54 -32.21 3.27
CA ALA A 160 9.81 -32.32 4.54
C ALA A 160 10.58 -31.84 5.78
N ASN A 161 11.91 -31.73 5.69
CA ASN A 161 12.78 -31.24 6.76
C ASN A 161 13.01 -29.71 6.74
N GLN A 162 12.34 -28.99 5.84
CA GLN A 162 12.33 -27.53 5.82
C GLN A 162 11.11 -26.98 6.57
N ASN A 163 11.13 -25.68 6.85
CA ASN A 163 9.98 -24.92 7.30
C ASN A 163 9.37 -24.15 6.14
N ILE A 164 8.08 -23.88 6.25
CA ILE A 164 7.35 -22.87 5.50
C ILE A 164 7.21 -21.65 6.42
N TYR A 165 7.52 -20.48 5.91
CA TYR A 165 7.35 -19.20 6.59
C TYR A 165 6.25 -18.43 5.87
N VAL A 166 5.20 -18.05 6.59
CA VAL A 166 4.16 -17.15 6.09
C VAL A 166 4.36 -15.81 6.75
N THR A 167 4.46 -14.75 5.95
CA THR A 167 4.69 -13.39 6.44
C THR A 167 3.73 -12.42 5.79
N PHE A 168 3.32 -11.39 6.52
CA PHE A 168 2.47 -10.31 6.01
C PHE A 168 2.57 -9.12 6.97
N ASP A 169 2.24 -7.93 6.48
CA ASP A 169 2.04 -6.74 7.31
C ASP A 169 0.57 -6.67 7.74
N SER A 170 0.32 -6.26 8.97
CA SER A 170 -1.01 -6.27 9.58
C SER A 170 -1.25 -5.00 10.40
N SER A 171 -2.47 -4.46 10.29
CA SER A 171 -3.07 -3.50 11.20
C SER A 171 -4.36 -4.09 11.76
N TRP A 172 -4.40 -4.36 13.06
CA TRP A 172 -5.57 -4.92 13.72
C TRP A 172 -5.91 -4.10 14.95
N LEU A 173 -7.14 -3.62 15.00
CA LEU A 173 -7.73 -2.98 16.17
C LEU A 173 -9.09 -3.64 16.41
N GLY A 174 -9.41 -3.94 17.66
CA GLY A 174 -10.75 -4.41 18.00
C GLY A 174 -11.33 -3.76 19.22
N GLU A 175 -12.63 -3.96 19.42
CA GLU A 175 -13.43 -3.28 20.44
C GLU A 175 -13.95 -4.29 21.45
N THR A 176 -14.08 -3.85 22.71
CA THR A 176 -14.73 -4.65 23.75
C THR A 176 -15.55 -3.82 24.71
N GLY A 177 -16.72 -4.36 25.04
CA GLY A 177 -17.39 -4.09 26.31
C GLY A 177 -18.43 -2.99 26.26
N ASP A 178 -18.72 -2.48 25.07
CA ASP A 178 -19.83 -1.60 24.73
C ASP A 178 -21.05 -2.38 24.24
N GLU A 179 -20.87 -3.58 23.65
CA GLU A 179 -21.98 -4.37 23.11
C GLU A 179 -22.10 -5.77 23.70
N VAL A 180 -23.36 -6.24 23.86
CA VAL A 180 -23.62 -7.53 24.50
C VAL A 180 -23.35 -8.66 23.51
N GLY A 181 -22.19 -9.29 23.65
CA GLY A 181 -21.86 -10.53 22.95
C GLY A 181 -21.03 -10.36 21.68
N GLU A 182 -20.40 -9.21 21.51
CA GLU A 182 -19.31 -9.05 20.54
C GLU A 182 -18.02 -9.71 21.05
N ASN A 183 -17.21 -10.20 20.11
CA ASN A 183 -15.82 -10.55 20.36
C ASN A 183 -15.11 -10.63 19.01
N GLN A 184 -14.88 -9.48 18.37
CA GLN A 184 -14.19 -9.42 17.09
C GLN A 184 -12.98 -10.34 17.11
N THR A 185 -13.03 -11.36 16.25
CA THR A 185 -12.02 -12.40 16.18
C THR A 185 -11.47 -12.47 14.77
N SER A 186 -10.17 -12.24 14.64
CA SER A 186 -9.43 -12.35 13.39
C SER A 186 -8.45 -13.52 13.44
N THR A 187 -8.50 -14.40 12.44
CA THR A 187 -7.70 -15.64 12.42
C THR A 187 -6.94 -15.79 11.11
N VAL A 188 -5.74 -16.37 11.22
CA VAL A 188 -4.96 -16.84 10.07
C VAL A 188 -4.83 -18.35 10.12
N SER A 189 -5.32 -19.03 9.10
CA SER A 189 -5.19 -20.48 8.94
C SER A 189 -4.28 -20.83 7.77
N VAL A 190 -3.42 -21.85 7.95
CA VAL A 190 -2.50 -22.34 6.92
C VAL A 190 -2.80 -23.82 6.66
N GLY A 191 -3.31 -24.13 5.47
CA GLY A 191 -3.73 -25.48 5.11
C GLY A 191 -4.90 -25.98 5.96
N GLY A 192 -5.81 -25.09 6.36
CA GLY A 192 -6.97 -25.38 7.21
C GLY A 192 -6.66 -25.55 8.70
N VAL A 193 -5.43 -25.23 9.13
CA VAL A 193 -5.04 -25.24 10.56
C VAL A 193 -4.83 -23.81 11.01
N GLU A 194 -5.56 -23.36 12.04
CA GLU A 194 -5.38 -22.05 12.67
C GLU A 194 -3.96 -21.92 13.24
N ARG A 195 -3.26 -20.85 12.85
CA ARG A 195 -1.88 -20.55 13.27
C ARG A 195 -1.75 -19.26 14.04
N LEU A 196 -2.73 -18.36 13.93
CA LEU A 196 -2.74 -17.07 14.59
C LEU A 196 -4.18 -16.62 14.83
N ARG A 197 -4.39 -15.94 15.96
CA ARG A 197 -5.67 -15.36 16.35
C ARG A 197 -5.45 -14.04 17.07
N TRP A 198 -6.17 -13.00 16.67
CA TRP A 198 -6.50 -11.86 17.52
C TRP A 198 -7.95 -11.99 17.93
N GLU A 199 -8.25 -11.62 19.17
CA GLU A 199 -9.59 -11.58 19.72
C GLU A 199 -9.66 -10.41 20.70
N ALA A 200 -10.70 -9.62 20.55
CA ALA A 200 -11.01 -8.47 21.37
C ALA A 200 -11.07 -8.85 22.87
N SER A 201 -11.78 -9.94 23.19
CA SER A 201 -11.93 -10.51 24.53
C SER A 201 -11.32 -11.92 24.62
N PRO A 202 -10.04 -12.09 25.05
CA PRO A 202 -9.30 -13.37 24.99
C PRO A 202 -9.75 -14.50 25.91
N PHE A 203 -10.78 -14.24 26.72
CA PHE A 203 -11.39 -15.23 27.58
C PHE A 203 -12.84 -15.52 27.19
N LEU A 204 -13.38 -14.89 26.14
CA LEU A 204 -14.72 -15.19 25.63
C LEU A 204 -14.60 -16.08 24.39
N LEU A 205 -15.47 -17.08 24.29
CA LEU A 205 -15.55 -17.94 23.10
C LEU A 205 -16.47 -17.30 22.06
N ASN A 206 -15.95 -17.05 20.87
CA ASN A 206 -16.60 -16.55 19.65
C ASN A 206 -18.13 -16.70 19.57
N SER A 207 -18.63 -17.93 19.41
CA SER A 207 -20.03 -18.18 19.04
C SER A 207 -20.95 -18.54 20.21
N ASP A 208 -20.38 -18.84 21.38
CA ASP A 208 -21.13 -19.24 22.60
C ASP A 208 -21.03 -18.17 23.69
N LEU A 209 -20.09 -17.23 23.54
CA LEU A 209 -19.82 -16.13 24.46
C LEU A 209 -19.62 -16.62 25.91
N THR A 210 -19.24 -17.89 26.05
CA THR A 210 -18.90 -18.50 27.32
C THR A 210 -17.46 -18.22 27.66
N ARG A 211 -17.21 -18.02 28.94
CA ARG A 211 -15.87 -17.66 29.42
C ARG A 211 -14.98 -18.90 29.52
N SER A 212 -13.83 -18.88 28.86
CA SER A 212 -12.75 -19.85 29.02
C SER A 212 -11.83 -19.47 30.18
N GLU A 213 -11.33 -20.47 30.91
CA GLU A 213 -10.26 -20.28 31.92
C GLU A 213 -8.87 -20.19 31.28
N THR A 214 -8.73 -20.57 30.02
CA THR A 214 -7.48 -20.55 29.25
C THR A 214 -7.67 -19.87 27.90
N ALA A 215 -6.87 -18.84 27.62
CA ALA A 215 -6.83 -18.23 26.29
C ALA A 215 -6.40 -19.24 25.21
N ASN A 216 -6.77 -18.98 23.95
CA ASN A 216 -6.38 -19.82 22.83
C ASN A 216 -4.83 -19.87 22.70
N PRO A 217 -4.19 -21.03 22.46
CA PRO A 217 -2.73 -21.11 22.28
C PRO A 217 -2.18 -20.30 21.09
N ASN A 218 -3.02 -19.99 20.10
CA ASN A 218 -2.68 -19.13 18.96
C ASN A 218 -2.98 -17.65 19.23
N TYR A 219 -3.47 -17.30 20.43
CA TYR A 219 -3.81 -15.94 20.80
C TYR A 219 -2.58 -15.05 20.75
N ARG A 220 -2.73 -13.94 20.04
CA ARG A 220 -1.80 -12.84 20.00
C ARG A 220 -2.49 -11.61 20.56
N ALA A 221 -1.85 -10.99 21.56
CA ALA A 221 -2.38 -9.78 22.18
C ALA A 221 -2.65 -8.71 21.11
N GLY A 222 -3.86 -8.18 21.11
CA GLY A 222 -4.41 -7.18 20.20
C GLY A 222 -4.40 -5.78 20.81
N ALA A 223 -4.32 -4.72 20.00
CA ALA A 223 -4.77 -3.41 20.46
C ALA A 223 -6.29 -3.49 20.59
N VAL A 224 -6.82 -3.24 21.78
CA VAL A 224 -8.25 -3.32 22.06
C VAL A 224 -8.69 -2.02 22.72
N THR A 225 -9.73 -1.38 22.20
CA THR A 225 -10.41 -0.27 22.88
C THR A 225 -11.42 -0.82 23.87
N GLY A 226 -11.67 -0.06 24.94
CA GLY A 226 -12.75 -0.35 25.86
C GLY A 226 -13.09 0.87 26.70
N ASP A 227 -14.22 0.79 27.42
CA ASP A 227 -14.53 1.69 28.54
C ASP A 227 -13.33 1.80 29.50
N ALA A 228 -13.25 2.90 30.25
CA ALA A 228 -12.17 3.40 31.12
C ALA A 228 -11.50 2.38 32.07
N ALA A 229 -12.01 1.15 32.16
CA ALA A 229 -11.43 0.01 32.86
C ALA A 229 -10.40 -0.82 32.04
N ASN A 230 -10.40 -0.73 30.70
CA ASN A 230 -9.48 -1.48 29.82
C ASN A 230 -8.80 -0.54 28.79
N PRO A 231 -7.78 0.23 29.20
CA PRO A 231 -7.11 1.17 28.29
C PRO A 231 -6.44 0.42 27.13
N VAL A 232 -6.33 1.09 25.97
CA VAL A 232 -5.62 0.58 24.77
C VAL A 232 -4.35 -0.17 25.17
N THR A 233 -4.35 -1.50 25.04
CA THR A 233 -3.19 -2.34 25.34
C THR A 233 -2.60 -2.94 24.06
N GLY A 234 -1.86 -2.15 23.27
CA GLY A 234 -1.14 -2.72 22.12
C GLY A 234 -0.69 -1.71 21.07
N GLU A 235 0.22 -2.15 20.21
CA GLU A 235 0.77 -1.39 19.06
C GLU A 235 0.53 -2.15 17.73
N ASN A 236 -0.57 -2.90 17.61
CA ASN A 236 -0.84 -3.74 16.43
C ASN A 236 -1.38 -2.96 15.22
N TYR A 237 -1.21 -1.64 15.20
CA TYR A 237 -1.54 -0.80 14.05
C TYR A 237 -0.60 -1.01 12.86
N ASN A 238 0.59 -1.58 13.10
CA ASN A 238 1.65 -1.60 12.11
C ASN A 238 2.71 -2.67 12.35
N GLU A 239 2.36 -3.92 12.11
CA GLU A 239 3.24 -5.03 12.46
C GLU A 239 3.53 -6.03 11.33
N ARG A 240 4.75 -6.54 11.33
CA ARG A 240 5.18 -7.66 10.48
C ARG A 240 4.89 -8.97 11.22
N ILE A 241 4.02 -9.79 10.67
CA ILE A 241 3.77 -11.15 11.16
C ILE A 241 4.72 -12.13 10.47
N VAL A 242 5.26 -13.08 11.25
CA VAL A 242 6.08 -14.20 10.75
C VAL A 242 5.63 -15.49 11.43
N LEU A 243 4.91 -16.33 10.68
CA LEU A 243 4.50 -17.66 11.11
C LEU A 243 5.52 -18.69 10.62
N THR A 244 5.97 -19.58 11.50
CA THR A 244 6.84 -20.70 11.15
C THR A 244 6.05 -22.00 11.21
N ILE A 245 5.92 -22.68 10.08
CA ILE A 245 5.18 -23.93 9.94
C ILE A 245 6.15 -25.02 9.48
N PRO A 246 6.43 -26.06 10.28
CA PRO A 246 7.18 -27.21 9.81
C PRO A 246 6.50 -27.81 8.56
N ARG A 247 7.26 -28.04 7.48
CA ARG A 247 6.70 -28.59 6.23
C ARG A 247 5.94 -29.90 6.46
N SER A 248 6.37 -30.69 7.45
CA SER A 248 5.74 -31.94 7.86
C SER A 248 4.33 -31.78 8.45
N GLU A 249 3.94 -30.59 8.90
CA GLU A 249 2.60 -30.30 9.43
C GLU A 249 1.59 -29.92 8.34
N ILE A 250 2.05 -29.59 7.14
CA ILE A 250 1.15 -29.28 6.02
C ILE A 250 0.81 -30.58 5.28
N ALA A 251 -0.47 -30.91 5.29
CA ALA A 251 -0.99 -32.08 4.57
C ALA A 251 -0.85 -31.88 3.05
N GLY A 252 -0.33 -32.89 2.36
CA GLY A 252 -0.22 -32.87 0.90
C GLY A 252 0.97 -32.05 0.38
N ASN A 253 0.81 -31.56 -0.86
CA ASN A 253 1.86 -30.88 -1.63
C ASN A 253 1.48 -29.44 -2.01
N SER A 254 0.39 -28.92 -1.46
CA SER A 254 -0.01 -27.52 -1.58
C SER A 254 -0.91 -27.14 -0.41
N PHE A 255 -1.10 -25.84 -0.18
CA PHE A 255 -1.99 -25.31 0.84
C PHE A 255 -2.54 -23.95 0.42
N ALA A 256 -3.54 -23.44 1.13
CA ALA A 256 -4.00 -22.05 1.04
C ALA A 256 -3.84 -21.38 2.42
N ILE A 257 -3.80 -20.05 2.42
CA ILE A 257 -3.84 -19.22 3.61
C ILE A 257 -5.22 -18.57 3.65
N ASP A 258 -5.89 -18.65 4.80
CA ASP A 258 -7.18 -18.02 5.04
C ASP A 258 -7.02 -16.91 6.07
N PHE A 259 -7.48 -15.71 5.75
CA PHE A 259 -7.61 -14.55 6.63
C PHE A 259 -9.09 -14.32 6.91
N GLN A 260 -9.54 -14.65 8.13
CA GLN A 260 -10.96 -14.60 8.49
C GLN A 260 -11.22 -13.67 9.66
N MET A 261 -12.20 -12.77 9.51
CA MET A 261 -12.81 -12.01 10.60
C MET A 261 -14.19 -12.59 10.91
N ASP A 262 -14.53 -12.68 12.20
CA ASP A 262 -15.78 -13.25 12.70
C ASP A 262 -16.17 -12.64 14.05
N ASN A 263 -17.46 -12.73 14.40
CA ASN A 263 -18.05 -12.22 15.66
C ASN A 263 -17.78 -10.73 15.91
N ALA A 264 -17.66 -9.95 14.84
CA ALA A 264 -17.59 -8.51 14.91
C ALA A 264 -18.99 -7.90 14.78
N LEU A 265 -19.28 -6.86 15.54
CA LEU A 265 -20.41 -5.95 15.35
C LEU A 265 -19.86 -4.62 14.82
N ASN A 266 -20.29 -3.48 15.35
CA ASN A 266 -19.67 -2.18 15.06
C ASN A 266 -18.34 -2.07 15.82
N ASP A 267 -17.40 -2.95 15.45
CA ASP A 267 -16.02 -2.97 15.93
C ASP A 267 -15.10 -2.41 14.84
N TRP A 268 -13.95 -1.84 15.21
CA TRP A 268 -12.88 -1.31 14.35
C TRP A 268 -12.53 -2.12 13.06
N TRP A 269 -11.33 -2.72 12.95
CA TRP A 269 -10.85 -3.20 11.65
C TRP A 269 -9.76 -4.26 11.69
N TRP A 270 -9.57 -4.89 10.53
CA TRP A 270 -8.37 -5.64 10.20
C TRP A 270 -7.93 -5.31 8.77
N ALA A 271 -6.72 -4.79 8.63
CA ALA A 271 -6.04 -4.58 7.36
C ALA A 271 -4.79 -5.45 7.25
N ILE A 272 -4.50 -5.93 6.05
CA ILE A 272 -3.30 -6.70 5.73
C ILE A 272 -2.69 -6.26 4.40
N ASP A 273 -1.38 -6.45 4.28
CA ASP A 273 -0.63 -6.22 3.05
C ASP A 273 0.64 -7.11 3.02
N ASN A 274 1.38 -7.10 1.90
CA ASN A 274 2.72 -7.68 1.77
C ASN A 274 2.79 -9.18 2.14
N ILE A 275 1.80 -9.97 1.71
CA ILE A 275 1.75 -11.41 1.95
C ILE A 275 2.87 -12.10 1.19
N GLN A 276 3.68 -12.88 1.89
CA GLN A 276 4.76 -13.67 1.30
C GLN A 276 4.86 -15.04 1.95
N VAL A 277 5.28 -16.02 1.15
CA VAL A 277 5.57 -17.37 1.64
C VAL A 277 6.96 -17.78 1.22
N PHE A 278 7.74 -18.27 2.19
CA PHE A 278 9.08 -18.78 1.97
C PHE A 278 9.21 -20.24 2.42
N ALA A 279 10.19 -20.94 1.87
CA ALA A 279 10.60 -22.26 2.28
C ALA A 279 12.10 -22.27 2.60
N GLY A 280 12.48 -22.79 3.76
CA GLY A 280 13.90 -22.83 4.14
C GLY A 280 14.15 -23.41 5.52
N THR A 281 15.41 -23.45 5.92
CA THR A 281 15.84 -23.88 7.26
C THR A 281 15.99 -22.72 8.24
N GLN A 282 15.87 -21.48 7.75
CA GLN A 282 15.92 -20.26 8.53
C GLN A 282 14.77 -19.34 8.12
N ALA A 283 14.21 -18.62 9.09
CA ALA A 283 13.19 -17.62 8.83
C ALA A 283 13.76 -16.52 7.92
N PRO A 284 12.93 -15.93 7.04
CA PRO A 284 13.35 -14.76 6.31
C PRO A 284 13.59 -13.60 7.27
N SER A 285 14.39 -12.62 6.85
CA SER A 285 14.61 -11.39 7.60
C SER A 285 13.32 -10.60 7.77
N THR A 286 13.29 -9.67 8.74
CA THR A 286 12.09 -8.86 9.05
C THR A 286 11.67 -7.94 7.91
N GLU A 287 12.52 -7.69 6.92
CA GLU A 287 12.25 -6.90 5.71
C GLU A 287 12.75 -7.63 4.45
N PHE A 288 12.04 -7.52 3.32
CA PHE A 288 12.16 -8.45 2.20
C PHE A 288 12.71 -7.82 0.93
N GLY A 289 13.75 -8.45 0.38
CA GLY A 289 14.20 -8.28 -0.99
C GLY A 289 14.52 -6.85 -1.40
N LEU A 290 14.30 -6.58 -2.69
CA LEU A 290 14.33 -5.22 -3.21
C LEU A 290 12.95 -4.58 -3.03
N LYS A 291 12.92 -3.27 -2.79
CA LYS A 291 11.76 -2.40 -3.03
C LYS A 291 12.13 -1.34 -4.07
N ALA A 292 11.14 -0.76 -4.73
CA ALA A 292 11.32 0.46 -5.50
C ALA A 292 10.97 1.65 -4.61
N VAL A 293 11.74 2.72 -4.69
CA VAL A 293 11.49 3.99 -3.99
C VAL A 293 11.40 5.09 -5.04
N VAL A 294 10.28 5.80 -5.07
CA VAL A 294 10.05 6.97 -5.92
C VAL A 294 10.12 8.23 -5.08
N ASN A 295 10.97 9.17 -5.47
CA ASN A 295 11.02 10.49 -4.87
C ASN A 295 10.06 11.44 -5.62
N ARG A 296 9.00 11.88 -4.95
CA ARG A 296 7.98 12.78 -5.50
C ARG A 296 8.54 14.13 -5.93
N ASP A 297 9.55 14.64 -5.24
CA ASP A 297 10.13 15.97 -5.50
C ASP A 297 11.03 15.97 -6.73
N THR A 298 11.65 14.83 -7.07
CA THR A 298 12.67 14.74 -8.12
C THR A 298 12.31 13.82 -9.28
N GLY A 299 11.29 12.98 -9.13
CA GLY A 299 10.96 11.89 -10.06
C GLY A 299 11.95 10.72 -10.02
N GLU A 300 12.91 10.71 -9.09
CA GLU A 300 13.93 9.66 -9.01
C GLU A 300 13.33 8.33 -8.56
N LEU A 301 13.55 7.28 -9.35
CA LEU A 301 13.24 5.90 -9.02
C LEU A 301 14.50 5.16 -8.60
N THR A 302 14.49 4.54 -7.43
CA THR A 302 15.65 3.81 -6.87
C THR A 302 15.24 2.42 -6.42
N LEU A 303 15.99 1.38 -6.81
CA LEU A 303 15.84 0.05 -6.23
C LEU A 303 16.68 -0.05 -4.96
N VAL A 304 16.06 -0.39 -3.84
CA VAL A 304 16.72 -0.49 -2.54
C VAL A 304 16.63 -1.93 -2.04
N ASN A 305 17.76 -2.54 -1.68
CA ASN A 305 17.71 -3.80 -0.95
C ASN A 305 17.33 -3.54 0.51
N ASN A 306 16.05 -3.74 0.81
CA ASN A 306 15.47 -3.51 2.12
C ASN A 306 15.66 -4.70 3.07
N SER A 307 16.38 -5.77 2.67
CA SER A 307 16.63 -6.93 3.53
C SER A 307 17.97 -6.85 4.27
N ASP A 308 18.12 -7.67 5.32
CA ASP A 308 19.40 -7.84 6.03
C ASP A 308 20.37 -8.80 5.31
N GLN A 309 19.95 -9.39 4.18
CA GLN A 309 20.74 -10.30 3.35
C GLN A 309 21.08 -9.69 1.99
N THR A 310 22.05 -10.29 1.32
CA THR A 310 22.30 -9.96 -0.09
C THR A 310 21.16 -10.51 -0.95
N THR A 311 20.51 -9.64 -1.72
CA THR A 311 19.48 -10.04 -2.69
C THR A 311 20.13 -10.23 -4.05
N ALA A 312 20.02 -11.44 -4.61
CA ALA A 312 20.60 -11.76 -5.90
C ALA A 312 19.51 -11.81 -6.98
N ILE A 313 19.69 -11.03 -8.04
CA ILE A 313 18.70 -10.85 -9.11
C ILE A 313 19.27 -11.20 -10.49
N ARG A 314 18.36 -11.48 -11.42
CA ARG A 314 18.65 -11.73 -12.84
C ARG A 314 17.98 -10.72 -13.77
N GLY A 315 17.18 -9.82 -13.24
CA GLY A 315 16.48 -8.79 -14.00
C GLY A 315 15.44 -8.12 -13.14
N TYR A 316 14.88 -7.04 -13.65
CA TYR A 316 13.77 -6.33 -13.04
C TYR A 316 12.90 -5.65 -14.08
N THR A 317 11.70 -5.30 -13.66
CA THR A 317 10.78 -4.43 -14.38
C THR A 317 10.07 -3.55 -13.39
N VAL A 318 9.99 -2.26 -13.69
CA VAL A 318 9.00 -1.36 -13.09
C VAL A 318 8.03 -1.00 -14.19
N THR A 319 6.74 -1.21 -13.96
CA THR A 319 5.68 -0.92 -14.93
C THR A 319 4.77 0.18 -14.42
N SER A 320 4.12 0.89 -15.34
CA SER A 320 3.09 1.89 -15.07
C SER A 320 1.83 1.55 -15.86
N GLN A 321 0.67 1.57 -15.19
CA GLN A 321 -0.64 1.42 -15.83
C GLN A 321 -1.05 2.70 -16.56
N GLU A 322 -0.75 3.86 -15.98
CA GLU A 322 -1.18 5.17 -16.46
C GLU A 322 -0.18 5.83 -17.43
N GLY A 323 1.00 5.24 -17.59
CA GLY A 323 2.06 5.75 -18.47
C GLY A 323 2.89 6.87 -17.83
N SER A 324 3.22 6.75 -16.54
CA SER A 324 3.98 7.73 -15.75
C SER A 324 5.50 7.60 -15.88
N LEU A 325 6.02 6.65 -16.66
CA LEU A 325 7.46 6.49 -16.81
C LEU A 325 8.04 7.31 -17.98
N VAL A 326 9.25 7.80 -17.82
CA VAL A 326 9.98 8.61 -18.80
C VAL A 326 11.27 7.86 -19.16
N ALA A 327 11.21 6.98 -20.15
CA ALA A 327 12.36 6.16 -20.55
C ALA A 327 13.58 6.96 -21.06
N ASP A 328 13.41 8.23 -21.42
CA ASP A 328 14.52 9.10 -21.85
C ASP A 328 15.42 9.54 -20.67
N ASP A 329 14.88 9.57 -19.45
CA ASP A 329 15.62 9.87 -18.20
C ASP A 329 16.11 8.59 -17.48
N TYR A 330 15.90 7.42 -18.11
CA TYR A 330 16.28 6.13 -17.56
C TYR A 330 17.79 5.93 -17.57
N THR A 331 18.34 5.50 -16.43
CA THR A 331 19.76 5.17 -16.25
C THR A 331 19.92 3.66 -16.13
N PRO A 332 19.96 2.90 -17.25
CA PRO A 332 20.01 1.45 -17.21
C PRO A 332 21.33 0.91 -16.65
N LEU A 333 21.26 -0.19 -15.90
CA LEU A 333 22.40 -1.00 -15.52
C LEU A 333 23.22 -1.47 -16.72
N ALA A 334 22.60 -1.70 -17.90
CA ALA A 334 23.29 -2.04 -19.14
C ALA A 334 24.39 -1.03 -19.54
N ASP A 335 24.30 0.23 -19.09
CA ASP A 335 25.32 1.25 -19.37
C ASP A 335 26.59 1.09 -18.52
N SER A 336 26.47 0.46 -17.35
CA SER A 336 27.56 0.35 -16.37
C SER A 336 27.95 -1.08 -16.00
N GLN A 337 27.09 -2.06 -16.28
CA GLN A 337 27.24 -3.46 -15.87
C GLN A 337 27.25 -4.38 -17.09
N SER A 338 28.38 -5.08 -17.28
CA SER A 338 28.54 -6.03 -18.38
C SER A 338 27.51 -7.16 -18.31
N GLY A 339 26.82 -7.41 -19.42
CA GLY A 339 25.91 -8.54 -19.59
C GLY A 339 24.43 -8.24 -19.30
N TRP A 340 24.14 -7.07 -18.74
CA TRP A 340 22.79 -6.54 -18.65
C TRP A 340 22.31 -6.09 -20.03
N VAL A 341 21.01 -6.27 -20.28
CA VAL A 341 20.34 -5.89 -21.52
C VAL A 341 19.03 -5.21 -21.16
N GLN A 342 18.82 -4.03 -21.75
CA GLN A 342 17.54 -3.33 -21.66
C GLN A 342 16.45 -4.09 -22.44
N LEU A 343 15.34 -4.33 -21.77
CA LEU A 343 14.17 -5.06 -22.28
C LEU A 343 13.06 -4.09 -22.70
N SER A 344 12.89 -3.00 -21.96
CA SER A 344 11.98 -1.90 -22.30
C SER A 344 12.39 -1.22 -23.60
N THR A 345 11.42 -0.77 -24.40
CA THR A 345 11.73 -0.02 -25.63
C THR A 345 12.17 1.41 -25.31
N ALA A 346 12.95 2.01 -26.22
CA ALA A 346 13.21 3.44 -26.18
C ALA A 346 11.89 4.23 -26.17
N SER A 347 11.81 5.26 -25.32
CA SER A 347 10.62 6.10 -25.12
C SER A 347 9.38 5.34 -24.60
N SER A 348 9.55 4.18 -23.95
CA SER A 348 8.45 3.54 -23.21
C SER A 348 7.93 4.47 -22.12
N LYS A 349 6.60 4.50 -21.96
CA LYS A 349 5.92 5.19 -20.87
C LYS A 349 5.40 4.23 -19.80
N THR A 350 5.37 2.95 -20.13
CA THR A 350 4.67 1.91 -19.37
C THR A 350 5.63 0.94 -18.68
N ASP A 351 6.91 0.96 -19.04
CA ASP A 351 7.91 0.13 -18.37
C ASP A 351 9.35 0.67 -18.46
N VAL A 352 10.13 0.41 -17.42
CA VAL A 352 11.58 0.40 -17.44
C VAL A 352 12.05 -0.96 -16.96
N SER A 353 12.76 -1.70 -17.82
CA SER A 353 13.04 -3.12 -17.58
C SER A 353 14.38 -3.57 -18.16
N GLU A 354 15.08 -4.43 -17.41
CA GLU A 354 16.35 -5.01 -17.83
C GLU A 354 16.53 -6.44 -17.33
N GLY A 355 17.43 -7.18 -17.98
CA GLY A 355 17.77 -8.53 -17.55
C GLY A 355 19.18 -8.97 -17.92
N LEU A 356 19.65 -9.98 -17.19
CA LEU A 356 20.87 -10.72 -17.44
C LEU A 356 20.58 -11.98 -18.26
N ALA A 357 21.25 -12.13 -19.40
CA ALA A 357 21.18 -13.36 -20.19
C ALA A 357 21.73 -14.58 -19.41
N SER A 358 22.73 -14.37 -18.55
CA SER A 358 23.31 -15.39 -17.67
C SER A 358 24.01 -14.75 -16.48
N GLY A 359 24.15 -15.51 -15.39
CA GLY A 359 24.76 -15.01 -14.16
C GLY A 359 23.76 -14.34 -13.23
N THR A 360 24.29 -13.60 -12.26
CA THR A 360 23.51 -13.00 -11.16
C THR A 360 24.12 -11.65 -10.81
N PHE A 361 23.27 -10.70 -10.40
CA PHE A 361 23.69 -9.44 -9.83
C PHE A 361 23.34 -9.42 -8.35
N ASN A 362 24.33 -9.18 -7.50
CA ASN A 362 24.18 -9.23 -6.05
C ASN A 362 24.04 -7.81 -5.50
N VAL A 363 22.89 -7.51 -4.91
CA VAL A 363 22.60 -6.25 -4.24
C VAL A 363 22.83 -6.45 -2.75
N ALA A 364 23.82 -5.77 -2.18
CA ALA A 364 24.14 -5.88 -0.74
C ALA A 364 22.99 -5.31 0.13
N PRO A 365 22.87 -5.71 1.41
CA PRO A 365 21.92 -5.09 2.34
C PRO A 365 22.04 -3.56 2.35
N GLY A 366 20.92 -2.84 2.21
CA GLY A 366 20.87 -1.38 2.16
C GLY A 366 21.52 -0.74 0.94
N ALA A 367 21.95 -1.51 -0.05
CA ALA A 367 22.47 -0.95 -1.30
C ALA A 367 21.33 -0.42 -2.19
N GLU A 368 21.64 0.65 -2.90
CA GLU A 368 20.71 1.38 -3.76
C GLU A 368 21.18 1.33 -5.22
N ILE A 369 20.21 1.29 -6.14
CA ILE A 369 20.43 1.35 -7.59
C ILE A 369 19.49 2.44 -8.12
N SER A 370 20.04 3.61 -8.43
CA SER A 370 19.27 4.67 -9.09
C SER A 370 18.96 4.26 -10.52
N LEU A 371 17.69 4.39 -10.90
CA LEU A 371 17.18 4.18 -12.25
C LEU A 371 16.99 5.52 -12.98
N GLY A 372 17.32 6.64 -12.35
CA GLY A 372 17.13 7.99 -12.89
C GLY A 372 15.78 8.62 -12.54
N ALA A 373 15.58 9.85 -13.00
CA ALA A 373 14.37 10.66 -12.78
C ALA A 373 13.24 10.24 -13.74
N VAL A 374 12.86 8.96 -13.67
CA VAL A 374 11.95 8.35 -14.65
C VAL A 374 10.48 8.49 -14.28
N TRP A 375 10.12 8.86 -13.06
CA TRP A 375 8.71 9.02 -12.70
C TRP A 375 8.23 10.44 -13.01
N LEU A 376 7.14 10.53 -13.77
CA LEU A 376 6.46 11.77 -14.08
C LEU A 376 5.54 12.13 -12.92
N GLN A 377 5.82 13.26 -12.26
CA GLN A 377 4.97 13.78 -11.19
C GLN A 377 3.51 13.89 -11.65
N ASN A 378 2.63 13.33 -10.85
CA ASN A 378 1.18 13.30 -11.03
C ASN A 378 0.50 12.94 -9.70
N PRO A 379 -0.81 13.23 -9.53
CA PRO A 379 -1.52 12.94 -8.29
C PRO A 379 -1.86 11.45 -8.10
N ASP A 380 -1.90 10.66 -9.18
CA ASP A 380 -2.38 9.27 -9.18
C ASP A 380 -1.19 8.29 -9.06
N GLU A 381 -0.69 8.10 -7.84
CA GLU A 381 0.47 7.24 -7.58
C GLU A 381 0.12 5.81 -7.14
N ILE A 382 -1.07 5.60 -6.57
CA ILE A 382 -1.52 4.31 -6.04
C ILE A 382 -2.09 3.44 -7.17
N GLY A 383 -1.60 2.20 -7.27
CA GLY A 383 -2.01 1.25 -8.31
C GLY A 383 -1.41 1.49 -9.69
N ASP A 384 -0.77 2.63 -9.94
CA ASP A 384 -0.08 2.92 -11.21
C ASP A 384 1.21 2.10 -11.33
N LEU A 385 2.15 2.30 -10.39
CA LEU A 385 3.46 1.66 -10.45
C LEU A 385 3.43 0.27 -9.82
N SER A 386 4.01 -0.71 -10.53
CA SER A 386 4.33 -2.02 -9.98
C SER A 386 5.81 -2.34 -10.17
N PHE A 387 6.45 -2.92 -9.16
CA PHE A 387 7.85 -3.33 -9.24
C PHE A 387 7.98 -4.85 -9.10
N GLN A 388 8.72 -5.43 -10.05
CA GLN A 388 9.09 -6.82 -10.01
C GLN A 388 10.56 -7.06 -10.28
N TYR A 389 11.12 -8.10 -9.67
CA TYR A 389 12.44 -8.61 -10.03
C TYR A 389 12.47 -10.13 -10.21
N LEU A 390 13.43 -10.63 -10.98
CA LEU A 390 13.63 -12.07 -11.18
C LEU A 390 14.73 -12.56 -10.22
N ASP A 391 14.39 -13.47 -9.32
CA ASP A 391 15.35 -14.03 -8.37
C ASP A 391 16.25 -15.12 -8.99
N LEU A 392 17.11 -15.73 -8.16
CA LEU A 392 17.99 -16.84 -8.58
C LEU A 392 17.26 -18.13 -8.93
N GLY A 393 16.09 -18.36 -8.33
CA GLY A 393 15.23 -19.50 -8.63
C GLY A 393 14.49 -19.35 -9.95
N GLY A 394 14.55 -18.17 -10.58
CA GLY A 394 13.75 -17.84 -11.76
C GLY A 394 12.30 -17.53 -11.40
N VAL A 395 12.03 -17.17 -10.14
CA VAL A 395 10.72 -16.74 -9.66
C VAL A 395 10.62 -15.23 -9.81
N LEU A 396 9.51 -14.78 -10.40
CA LEU A 396 9.18 -13.36 -10.46
C LEU A 396 8.70 -12.90 -9.08
N VAL A 397 9.28 -11.81 -8.63
CA VAL A 397 9.08 -11.24 -7.31
C VAL A 397 8.24 -9.99 -7.45
N ASN A 398 7.01 -9.97 -6.93
CA ASN A 398 6.31 -8.71 -6.68
C ASN A 398 6.90 -8.05 -5.44
N SER A 399 7.24 -6.78 -5.56
CA SER A 399 7.89 -6.00 -4.51
C SER A 399 7.22 -4.64 -4.37
N PRO A 400 7.18 -4.07 -3.14
CA PRO A 400 6.57 -2.78 -2.90
C PRO A 400 7.19 -1.66 -3.72
N VAL A 401 6.35 -0.70 -4.08
CA VAL A 401 6.75 0.63 -4.55
C VAL A 401 6.43 1.61 -3.42
N GLU A 402 7.44 2.26 -2.89
CA GLU A 402 7.32 3.26 -1.83
C GLU A 402 7.51 4.65 -2.42
N PHE A 403 6.61 5.57 -2.11
CA PHE A 403 6.73 6.96 -2.50
C PHE A 403 7.17 7.81 -1.31
N VAL A 404 8.21 8.61 -1.50
CA VAL A 404 8.79 9.53 -0.51
C VAL A 404 8.85 10.95 -1.07
N GLY A 405 9.09 11.96 -0.23
CA GLY A 405 9.03 13.37 -0.65
C GLY A 405 7.62 13.94 -0.52
N ASN A 406 7.46 15.21 -0.87
CA ASN A 406 6.23 16.00 -0.67
C ASN A 406 5.65 15.87 0.75
N ASP A 407 6.51 16.04 1.76
CA ASP A 407 6.17 15.89 3.19
C ASP A 407 5.46 14.57 3.57
N GLY A 408 5.68 13.51 2.76
CA GLY A 408 5.13 12.18 2.97
C GLY A 408 3.73 11.96 2.37
N SER A 409 3.21 12.91 1.60
CA SER A 409 1.87 12.84 0.99
C SER A 409 1.96 12.83 -0.54
N ALA A 410 0.96 12.22 -1.20
CA ALA A 410 0.76 12.39 -2.64
C ALA A 410 0.50 13.88 -2.99
N PHE A 411 0.75 14.27 -4.24
CA PHE A 411 0.35 15.60 -4.71
C PHE A 411 -1.18 15.68 -4.76
N PRO A 412 -1.80 16.73 -4.19
CA PRO A 412 -3.24 16.86 -4.26
C PRO A 412 -3.68 17.04 -5.71
N PHE A 413 -4.78 16.39 -6.11
CA PHE A 413 -5.35 16.64 -7.43
C PHE A 413 -5.65 18.13 -7.58
N GLY A 414 -5.22 18.74 -8.70
CA GLY A 414 -5.28 20.18 -8.93
C GLY A 414 -3.95 20.92 -8.73
N ASP A 415 -2.98 20.30 -8.05
CA ASP A 415 -1.59 20.77 -7.97
C ASP A 415 -0.89 20.48 -9.32
N LEU A 416 -0.62 21.53 -10.08
CA LEU A 416 -0.05 21.48 -11.42
C LEU A 416 1.42 21.91 -11.47
N ASP A 417 1.90 22.63 -10.45
CA ASP A 417 3.33 22.96 -10.32
C ASP A 417 4.10 22.03 -9.38
N PHE A 418 3.39 21.11 -8.72
CA PHE A 418 3.88 20.03 -7.86
C PHE A 418 4.66 20.53 -6.65
N ASP A 419 4.13 21.56 -5.99
CA ASP A 419 4.72 22.13 -4.78
C ASP A 419 4.02 21.69 -3.48
N GLY A 420 2.96 20.89 -3.59
CA GLY A 420 2.26 20.26 -2.48
C GLY A 420 1.02 21.02 -2.00
N ASP A 421 0.67 22.14 -2.62
CA ASP A 421 -0.60 22.83 -2.37
C ASP A 421 -1.42 23.05 -3.66
N VAL A 422 -2.64 23.58 -3.50
CA VAL A 422 -3.50 23.93 -4.65
C VAL A 422 -3.82 25.41 -4.55
N ASP A 423 -3.09 26.25 -5.27
CA ASP A 423 -3.14 27.70 -5.13
C ASP A 423 -3.17 28.49 -6.47
N VAL A 424 -2.89 29.79 -6.42
CA VAL A 424 -2.97 30.68 -7.58
C VAL A 424 -1.85 30.39 -8.60
N ALA A 425 -0.75 29.76 -8.19
CA ALA A 425 0.31 29.27 -9.05
C ALA A 425 -0.22 28.13 -9.95
N ASP A 426 -0.96 27.17 -9.40
CA ASP A 426 -1.60 26.12 -10.20
C ASP A 426 -2.62 26.67 -11.17
N TRP A 427 -3.40 27.67 -10.75
CA TRP A 427 -4.31 28.34 -11.67
C TRP A 427 -3.56 29.06 -12.80
N THR A 428 -2.34 29.51 -12.54
CA THR A 428 -1.47 30.13 -13.54
C THR A 428 -0.96 29.09 -14.52
N GLU A 429 -0.53 27.92 -14.05
CA GLU A 429 -0.16 26.77 -14.89
C GLU A 429 -1.35 26.23 -15.70
N PHE A 430 -2.54 26.12 -15.09
CA PHE A 430 -3.76 25.68 -15.75
C PHE A 430 -4.09 26.52 -17.00
N LYS A 431 -3.81 27.83 -16.94
CA LYS A 431 -4.04 28.78 -18.03
C LYS A 431 -2.86 28.91 -18.99
N ALA A 432 -1.71 28.31 -18.68
CA ALA A 432 -0.52 28.40 -19.52
C ALA A 432 -0.77 27.72 -20.89
N ASP A 433 0.09 28.00 -21.87
CA ASP A 433 -0.11 27.69 -23.29
C ASP A 433 -0.67 26.26 -23.53
N ILE A 434 -1.96 26.19 -23.90
CA ILE A 434 -2.66 24.94 -24.19
C ILE A 434 -2.08 24.34 -25.48
N PRO A 435 -1.58 23.09 -25.47
CA PRO A 435 -1.05 22.44 -26.66
C PRO A 435 -2.11 22.33 -27.75
N SER A 436 -1.70 22.52 -29.00
CA SER A 436 -2.61 22.34 -30.16
C SER A 436 -3.09 20.90 -30.37
N THR A 437 -2.52 19.92 -29.66
CA THR A 437 -2.94 18.51 -29.66
C THR A 437 -2.51 17.81 -28.37
N LEU A 438 -3.43 17.02 -27.80
CA LEU A 438 -3.21 16.15 -26.64
C LEU A 438 -3.23 14.65 -27.00
N ALA A 439 -3.39 14.33 -28.29
CA ALA A 439 -3.46 12.95 -28.76
C ALA A 439 -2.14 12.19 -28.53
N GLY A 440 -2.24 11.00 -27.93
CA GLY A 440 -1.10 10.09 -27.69
C GLY A 440 -0.29 10.41 -26.42
N LEU A 441 -0.79 11.34 -25.60
CA LEU A 441 -0.28 11.56 -24.26
C LEU A 441 -0.83 10.49 -23.30
N SER A 442 -0.04 10.14 -22.29
CA SER A 442 -0.43 9.31 -21.15
C SER A 442 -1.27 10.13 -20.15
N THR A 443 -1.93 9.47 -19.19
CA THR A 443 -2.75 10.17 -18.19
C THR A 443 -1.96 11.23 -17.41
N PRO A 444 -0.75 10.94 -16.90
CA PRO A 444 0.11 11.94 -16.26
C PRO A 444 0.51 13.10 -17.18
N GLU A 445 0.75 12.82 -18.46
CA GLU A 445 1.08 13.87 -19.43
C GLU A 445 -0.13 14.76 -19.74
N LEU A 446 -1.33 14.20 -19.85
CA LEU A 446 -2.57 14.96 -20.03
C LEU A 446 -2.81 15.89 -18.84
N TYR A 447 -2.68 15.36 -17.63
CA TYR A 447 -2.81 16.13 -16.38
C TYR A 447 -1.88 17.35 -16.38
N ARG A 448 -0.59 17.15 -16.70
CA ARG A 448 0.41 18.24 -16.79
C ARG A 448 0.15 19.24 -17.91
N GLN A 449 -0.65 18.87 -18.91
CA GLN A 449 -1.14 19.76 -19.95
C GLN A 449 -2.52 20.35 -19.62
N SER A 450 -2.93 20.29 -18.35
CA SER A 450 -4.18 20.84 -17.82
C SER A 450 -5.45 20.18 -18.37
N ASP A 451 -5.37 18.96 -18.88
CA ASP A 451 -6.53 18.10 -19.16
C ASP A 451 -6.77 17.22 -17.93
N LEU A 452 -7.62 17.74 -17.04
CA LEU A 452 -7.94 17.16 -15.74
C LEU A 452 -9.08 16.14 -15.83
N THR A 453 -9.71 16.01 -17.00
CA THR A 453 -10.72 14.97 -17.26
C THR A 453 -10.14 13.74 -17.95
N GLY A 454 -8.91 13.85 -18.48
CA GLY A 454 -8.22 12.77 -19.18
C GLY A 454 -8.85 12.42 -20.54
N ASP A 455 -9.67 13.30 -21.10
CA ASP A 455 -10.46 12.99 -22.31
C ASP A 455 -9.79 13.43 -23.63
N GLY A 456 -8.57 13.96 -23.52
CA GLY A 456 -7.75 14.45 -24.61
C GLY A 456 -8.13 15.86 -25.08
N VAL A 457 -8.93 16.61 -24.32
CA VAL A 457 -9.40 17.95 -24.69
C VAL A 457 -9.42 18.88 -23.48
N HIS A 458 -8.56 19.90 -23.50
CA HIS A 458 -8.66 21.01 -22.54
C HIS A 458 -9.85 21.93 -22.86
N ASP A 459 -10.91 21.87 -22.05
CA ASP A 459 -12.10 22.70 -22.19
C ASP A 459 -12.73 23.14 -20.84
N LEU A 460 -13.99 23.59 -20.88
CA LEU A 460 -14.68 24.09 -19.69
C LEU A 460 -14.86 23.01 -18.61
N ARG A 461 -14.80 21.72 -18.96
CA ARG A 461 -14.90 20.60 -18.01
C ARG A 461 -13.65 20.50 -17.15
N ASP A 462 -12.48 20.75 -17.71
CA ASP A 462 -11.23 20.82 -16.93
C ASP A 462 -11.23 22.02 -15.98
N ILE A 463 -11.78 23.16 -16.40
CA ILE A 463 -11.98 24.31 -15.50
C ILE A 463 -12.89 23.95 -14.33
N VAL A 464 -13.97 23.18 -14.59
CA VAL A 464 -14.86 22.72 -13.53
C VAL A 464 -14.14 21.76 -12.59
N ARG A 465 -13.32 20.84 -13.11
CA ARG A 465 -12.49 19.93 -12.30
C ARG A 465 -11.47 20.68 -11.45
N PHE A 466 -10.72 21.61 -12.04
CA PHE A 466 -9.75 22.44 -11.31
C PHE A 466 -10.44 23.23 -10.20
N ARG A 467 -11.59 23.85 -10.49
CA ARG A 467 -12.35 24.58 -9.47
C ARG A 467 -12.79 23.68 -8.32
N GLN A 468 -13.27 22.47 -8.61
CA GLN A 468 -13.68 21.51 -7.59
C GLN A 468 -12.50 21.13 -6.69
N ALA A 469 -11.35 20.84 -7.30
CA ALA A 469 -10.10 20.55 -6.60
C ALA A 469 -9.66 21.71 -5.70
N TYR A 470 -9.64 22.92 -6.26
CA TYR A 470 -9.27 24.13 -5.53
C TYR A 470 -10.18 24.41 -4.33
N ASP A 471 -11.51 24.32 -4.53
CA ASP A 471 -12.50 24.50 -3.48
C ASP A 471 -12.44 23.37 -2.43
N ALA A 472 -12.07 22.14 -2.82
CA ALA A 472 -11.88 21.03 -1.90
C ALA A 472 -10.66 21.26 -0.99
N PHE A 473 -9.54 21.69 -1.56
CA PHE A 473 -8.29 21.95 -0.83
C PHE A 473 -8.40 23.20 0.07
N ASN A 474 -8.94 24.30 -0.44
CA ASN A 474 -8.96 25.60 0.25
C ASN A 474 -10.26 25.91 1.00
N GLY A 475 -11.27 25.06 0.86
CA GLY A 475 -12.61 25.26 1.40
C GLY A 475 -13.59 25.86 0.40
N ALA A 476 -14.86 25.53 0.61
CA ALA A 476 -15.94 25.80 -0.34
C ALA A 476 -16.02 27.28 -0.76
N GLY A 477 -15.89 27.55 -2.06
CA GLY A 477 -16.00 28.88 -2.66
C GLY A 477 -14.70 29.70 -2.69
N ALA A 478 -13.56 29.11 -2.33
CA ALA A 478 -12.25 29.71 -2.40
C ALA A 478 -11.84 30.11 -3.84
N PHE A 479 -12.13 29.27 -4.84
CA PHE A 479 -11.77 29.55 -6.23
C PHE A 479 -12.42 30.85 -6.75
N ALA A 480 -13.64 31.14 -6.31
CA ALA A 480 -14.35 32.36 -6.68
C ALA A 480 -13.64 33.64 -6.18
N GLN A 481 -12.77 33.53 -5.17
CA GLN A 481 -12.01 34.66 -4.63
C GLN A 481 -10.77 35.01 -5.47
N ILE A 482 -10.18 34.04 -6.19
CA ILE A 482 -8.97 34.27 -7.02
C ILE A 482 -9.24 35.33 -8.09
N GLY A 483 -10.44 35.32 -8.70
CA GLY A 483 -10.86 36.31 -9.71
C GLY A 483 -11.08 37.74 -9.19
N THR A 484 -10.98 37.97 -7.86
CA THR A 484 -11.10 39.29 -7.23
C THR A 484 -9.76 39.92 -6.87
N VAL A 485 -8.66 39.19 -7.00
CA VAL A 485 -7.30 39.67 -6.76
C VAL A 485 -6.83 40.43 -8.02
N PRO A 486 -6.60 41.76 -7.97
CA PRO A 486 -6.06 42.47 -9.12
C PRO A 486 -4.69 41.91 -9.47
N GLU A 487 -4.47 41.56 -10.74
CA GLU A 487 -3.14 41.14 -11.20
C GLU A 487 -2.07 42.16 -10.76
N PRO A 488 -0.85 41.73 -10.37
CA PRO A 488 0.21 42.64 -9.90
C PRO A 488 0.52 43.78 -10.89
N SER A 489 0.28 43.52 -12.17
CA SER A 489 0.41 44.48 -13.28
C SER A 489 -0.58 45.64 -13.18
N ALA A 490 -1.80 45.44 -12.66
CA ALA A 490 -2.83 46.48 -12.53
C ALA A 490 -2.46 47.52 -11.45
N LEU A 491 -1.86 47.08 -10.34
CA LEU A 491 -1.38 47.95 -9.26
C LEU A 491 -0.10 48.71 -9.66
N ALA A 492 0.83 48.05 -10.36
CA ALA A 492 2.03 48.71 -10.89
C ALA A 492 1.70 49.78 -11.96
N SER A 493 0.69 49.51 -12.80
CA SER A 493 0.18 50.46 -13.80
C SER A 493 -0.50 51.69 -13.17
N ALA A 494 -1.29 51.49 -12.12
CA ALA A 494 -1.93 52.58 -11.38
C ALA A 494 -0.91 53.47 -10.66
N GLY A 495 0.15 52.87 -10.09
CA GLY A 495 1.27 53.59 -9.47
C GLY A 495 2.06 54.45 -10.47
N ALA A 496 2.35 53.91 -11.66
CA ALA A 496 3.07 54.63 -12.71
C ALA A 496 2.27 55.83 -13.26
N VAL A 497 0.95 55.69 -13.42
CA VAL A 497 0.07 56.80 -13.87
C VAL A 497 -0.03 57.90 -12.80
N ALA A 498 -0.06 57.54 -11.51
CA ALA A 498 -0.10 58.52 -10.42
C ALA A 498 1.19 59.35 -10.30
N VAL A 499 2.36 58.75 -10.56
CA VAL A 499 3.66 59.44 -10.57
C VAL A 499 3.79 60.36 -11.80
N VAL A 500 3.33 59.93 -12.98
CA VAL A 500 3.34 60.79 -14.18
C VAL A 500 2.37 61.98 -14.03
N ALA A 501 1.20 61.77 -13.42
CA ALA A 501 0.24 62.85 -13.16
C ALA A 501 0.76 63.91 -12.16
N THR A 502 1.56 63.52 -11.16
CA THR A 502 2.19 64.47 -10.22
C THR A 502 3.34 65.25 -10.85
N PHE A 503 4.10 64.66 -11.78
CA PHE A 503 5.16 65.37 -12.52
C PHE A 503 4.62 66.34 -13.59
N ILE A 504 3.50 66.03 -14.24
CA ILE A 504 2.86 66.93 -15.23
C ILE A 504 2.20 68.13 -14.52
N ARG A 505 1.62 67.95 -13.32
CA ARG A 505 1.00 69.04 -12.56
C ARG A 505 2.03 70.05 -12.02
N ARG A 506 3.25 69.62 -11.72
CA ARG A 506 4.36 70.51 -11.27
C ARG A 506 5.01 71.35 -12.38
N ARG A 507 4.78 71.04 -13.66
CA ARG A 507 5.39 71.78 -14.79
C ARG A 507 4.56 72.95 -15.35
N LYS A 508 3.34 73.18 -14.85
CA LYS A 508 2.44 74.23 -15.37
C LYS A 508 2.43 75.57 -14.60
N GLU A 509 3.18 75.72 -13.51
CA GLU A 509 3.17 76.96 -12.70
C GLU A 509 4.44 77.84 -12.82
N SER A 510 5.15 77.81 -13.95
CA SER A 510 6.27 78.76 -14.14
C SER A 510 6.45 79.18 -15.59
N VAL A 511 5.46 79.90 -16.15
CA VAL A 511 5.67 80.90 -17.20
C VAL A 511 4.56 81.97 -17.11
N CYS A 512 4.97 83.24 -17.12
CA CYS A 512 4.23 84.52 -17.17
C CYS A 512 3.75 85.14 -15.85
N GLY A 513 4.40 86.27 -15.49
CA GLY A 513 3.92 87.27 -14.53
C GLY A 513 5.04 87.93 -13.75
#